data_AF-A0A327J2V6-F1
#
_entry.id   AF-A0A327J2V6-F1
#
_cell.length_a   1.000
_cell.length_b   1.000
_cell.length_c   1.000
_cell.angle_alpha   90.00
_cell.angle_beta   90.00
_cell.angle_gamma   90.00
#
_symmetry.space_group_name_H-M   'P 1'
#
loop_
_entity.id
_entity.type
_entity.pdbx_description
1 polymer ?
#
loop_
_entity_poly.entity_id
_entity_poly.type
_entity_poly.pdbx_seq_one_letter_code
_entity_poly.pdbx_strand_id
1 'polypeptide(L)' 'MFRCKYCKSVDKFELMFAPSYNGNRNFSQHYNNRNQIEISVDGYAFVPSLDFMNEHAVCKYCGQTYTWEYEFENERRKRK' A
#
# COMPACT_ATOMS: atom_id res chain seq x y z
N MET A 1 5.08 -5.31 4.87
CA MET A 1 4.75 -5.25 3.44
C MET A 1 3.28 -5.61 3.27
N PHE A 2 2.63 -5.10 2.22
CA PHE A 2 1.25 -5.41 1.86
C PHE A 2 1.22 -6.24 0.59
N ARG A 3 0.49 -7.35 0.65
CA ARG A 3 0.29 -8.24 -0.49
C ARG A 3 -1.15 -8.27 -0.91
N CYS A 4 -1.37 -8.22 -2.22
CA CYS A 4 -2.68 -8.44 -2.78
C CYS A 4 -3.06 -9.92 -2.61
N LYS A 5 -4.19 -10.21 -1.94
CA LYS A 5 -4.69 -11.58 -1.74
C LYS A 5 -5.02 -12.27 -3.05
N TYR A 6 -5.36 -11.51 -4.10
CA TYR A 6 -5.74 -12.04 -5.42
C TYR A 6 -4.52 -12.39 -6.28
N CYS A 7 -3.73 -11.39 -6.71
CA CYS A 7 -2.62 -11.62 -7.65
C CYS A 7 -1.26 -11.84 -6.96
N LYS A 8 -1.22 -11.78 -5.63
CA LYS A 8 -0.02 -11.99 -4.80
C LYS A 8 1.11 -10.98 -5.02
N SER A 9 0.87 -9.89 -5.77
CA SER A 9 1.83 -8.78 -5.89
C SER A 9 2.06 -8.12 -4.54
N VAL A 10 3.31 -7.76 -4.25
CA VAL A 10 3.71 -7.13 -2.98
C VAL A 10 4.06 -5.67 -3.22
N ASP A 11 3.48 -4.77 -2.41
CA ASP A 11 3.73 -3.33 -2.38
C ASP A 11 3.50 -2.62 -3.73
N LYS A 12 2.65 -3.21 -4.57
CA LYS A 12 2.21 -2.67 -5.87
C LYS A 12 0.81 -2.06 -5.73
N PHE A 13 0.72 -0.87 -5.13
CA PHE A 13 -0.56 -0.19 -4.94
C PHE A 13 -0.55 1.29 -5.30
N GLU A 14 -1.70 1.82 -5.70
CA GLU A 14 -2.04 3.25 -5.70
C GLU A 14 -3.08 3.54 -4.63
N LEU A 15 -3.31 4.81 -4.31
CA LEU A 15 -4.41 5.25 -3.44
C LEU A 15 -5.62 5.74 -4.22
N MET A 16 -6.80 5.40 -3.71
CA MET A 16 -8.07 6.00 -4.10
C MET A 16 -8.26 7.29 -3.33
N PHE A 17 -8.45 8.37 -4.06
CA PHE A 17 -8.83 9.66 -3.49
C PHE A 17 -10.34 9.84 -3.59
N ALA A 18 -10.96 10.30 -2.50
CA ALA A 18 -12.35 10.70 -2.54
C ALA A 18 -12.56 11.83 -3.57
N PRO A 19 -13.71 11.89 -4.26
CA PRO A 19 -14.00 12.99 -5.19
C PRO A 19 -13.94 14.37 -4.55
N SER A 20 -14.28 14.46 -3.27
CA SER A 20 -14.23 15.68 -2.44
C SER A 20 -12.84 16.02 -1.91
N TYR A 21 -11.80 15.25 -2.26
CA TYR A 21 -10.44 15.55 -1.85
C TYR A 21 -9.91 16.77 -2.61
N ASN A 22 -9.65 17.84 -1.86
CA ASN A 22 -9.26 19.15 -2.38
C ASN A 22 -7.74 19.34 -2.51
N GLY A 23 -6.92 18.37 -2.08
CA GLY A 23 -5.46 18.42 -2.23
C GLY A 23 -5.00 18.10 -3.65
N ASN A 24 -3.69 18.23 -3.89
CA ASN A 24 -3.08 18.02 -5.21
C ASN A 24 -2.96 16.52 -5.57
N ARG A 25 -3.23 15.61 -4.62
CA ARG A 25 -3.15 14.15 -4.81
C ARG A 25 -1.73 13.70 -5.15
N ASN A 26 -0.74 14.45 -4.66
CA ASN A 26 0.66 14.08 -4.81
C ASN A 26 0.95 12.91 -3.88
N PHE A 27 0.87 11.70 -4.43
CA PHE A 27 1.17 10.46 -3.74
C PHE A 27 2.60 9.99 -4.04
N SER A 28 3.32 9.60 -2.99
CA SER A 28 4.56 8.85 -3.11
C SER A 28 4.66 7.82 -1.99
N GLN A 29 5.50 6.80 -2.20
CA GLN A 29 5.78 5.78 -1.19
C GLN A 29 7.27 5.43 -1.21
N HIS A 30 7.82 5.12 -0.04
CA HIS A 30 9.18 4.61 0.12
C HIS A 30 9.29 3.74 1.37
N TYR A 31 10.42 3.07 1.56
CA TYR A 31 10.71 2.38 2.81
C TYR A 31 11.52 3.30 3.72
N ASN A 32 11.09 3.44 4.97
CA ASN A 32 11.82 4.20 5.97
C ASN A 32 12.97 3.37 6.60
N ASN A 33 13.72 3.99 7.52
CA ASN A 33 14.87 3.36 8.20
C ASN A 33 14.51 2.13 9.05
N ARG A 34 13.20 1.87 9.29
CA ARG A 34 12.69 0.70 9.99
C ARG A 34 12.17 -0.38 9.02
N ASN A 35 12.46 -0.23 7.73
CA ASN A 35 11.99 -1.11 6.66
C ASN A 35 10.44 -1.21 6.59
N GLN A 36 9.75 -0.14 7.01
CA GLN A 36 8.30 -0.01 6.90
C GLN A 36 7.97 0.86 5.70
N ILE A 37 6.85 0.58 5.04
CA ILE A 37 6.34 1.42 3.96
C ILE A 37 5.81 2.70 4.59
N GLU A 38 6.32 3.83 4.13
CA GLU A 38 5.82 5.14 4.46
C GLU A 38 5.19 5.75 3.20
N ILE A 39 3.96 6.21 3.35
CA ILE A 39 3.19 6.89 2.34
C ILE A 39 3.28 8.38 2.61
N SER A 40 3.48 9.18 1.56
CA SER A 40 3.32 10.62 1.61
C SER A 40 2.19 11.06 0.68
N VAL A 41 1.25 11.83 1.21
CA VAL A 41 0.15 12.47 0.46
C VAL A 41 0.20 13.96 0.73
N ASP A 42 0.44 14.75 -0.32
CA ASP A 42 0.49 16.22 -0.25
C ASP A 42 1.40 16.75 0.89
N GLY A 43 2.53 16.06 1.12
CA GLY A 43 3.53 16.42 2.13
C GLY A 43 3.28 15.82 3.52
N TYR A 44 2.12 15.20 3.77
CA TYR A 44 1.87 14.46 5.01
C TYR A 44 2.33 13.02 4.89
N ALA A 45 3.24 12.59 5.77
CA ALA A 45 3.82 11.25 5.75
C ALA A 45 3.33 10.38 6.91
N PHE A 46 2.99 9.12 6.63
CA PHE A 46 2.54 8.16 7.63
C PHE A 46 2.81 6.71 7.20
N VAL A 47 2.87 5.81 8.18
CA VAL A 47 2.92 4.36 7.95
C VAL A 47 1.47 3.84 7.93
N PRO A 48 0.98 3.31 6.80
CA PRO A 48 -0.41 2.85 6.71
C PRO A 48 -0.65 1.57 7.53
N SER A 49 -1.85 1.45 8.08
CA SER A 49 -2.35 0.20 8.68
C SER A 49 -2.94 -0.73 7.62
N LEU A 50 -3.20 -1.99 7.98
CA LEU A 50 -3.89 -2.91 7.08
C LEU A 50 -5.31 -2.45 6.73
N ASP A 51 -6.01 -1.84 7.69
CA ASP A 51 -7.36 -1.32 7.49
C ASP A 51 -7.35 -0.16 6.50
N PHE A 52 -6.42 0.79 6.66
CA PHE A 52 -6.21 1.89 5.71
C PHE A 52 -5.98 1.35 4.29
N MET A 53 -5.12 0.34 4.15
CA MET A 53 -4.85 -0.27 2.85
C MET A 53 -6.10 -0.91 2.25
N ASN A 54 -6.90 -1.61 3.05
CA ASN A 54 -8.12 -2.21 2.55
C ASN A 54 -9.13 -1.15 2.13
N GLU A 55 -9.26 -0.04 2.86
CA GLU A 55 -10.21 1.01 2.54
C GLU A 55 -9.81 1.88 1.34
N HIS A 56 -8.51 2.14 1.18
CA HIS A 56 -8.04 3.20 0.31
C HIS A 56 -7.05 2.77 -0.77
N ALA A 57 -6.50 1.55 -0.74
CA ALA A 57 -5.48 1.14 -1.71
C ALA A 57 -6.03 0.20 -2.81
N VAL A 58 -5.64 0.50 -4.05
CA VAL A 58 -5.92 -0.32 -5.24
C VAL A 58 -4.65 -1.03 -5.67
N CYS A 59 -4.74 -2.32 -6.00
CA CYS A 59 -3.60 -3.03 -6.57
C CYS A 59 -3.27 -2.52 -7.98
N LYS A 60 -2.06 -1.99 -8.20
CA LYS A 60 -1.62 -1.51 -9.53
C LYS A 60 -1.58 -2.61 -10.58
N TYR A 61 -1.44 -3.87 -10.15
CA TYR A 61 -1.28 -5.00 -11.06
C TYR A 61 -2.61 -5.59 -11.53
N CYS A 62 -3.57 -5.80 -10.62
CA CYS A 62 -4.85 -6.46 -10.94
C CYS A 62 -6.09 -5.59 -10.73
N GLY A 63 -5.94 -4.34 -10.28
CA GLY A 63 -7.05 -3.40 -10.07
C GLY A 63 -7.95 -3.70 -8.88
N GLN A 64 -7.70 -4.77 -8.12
CA GLN A 64 -8.53 -5.14 -6.97
C GLN A 64 -8.35 -4.18 -5.79
N THR A 65 -9.46 -3.94 -5.08
CA THR A 65 -9.58 -3.15 -3.85
C THR A 65 -9.93 -4.05 -2.66
N TYR A 66 -9.82 -3.57 -1.42
CA TYR A 66 -10.22 -4.30 -0.19
C TYR A 66 -9.58 -5.70 -0.04
N THR A 67 -8.38 -5.90 -0.59
CA THR A 67 -7.79 -7.24 -0.78
C THR A 67 -6.37 -7.38 -0.21
N TRP A 68 -5.98 -6.53 0.73
CA TRP A 68 -4.62 -6.52 1.26
C TRP A 68 -4.45 -7.44 2.47
N GLU A 69 -3.31 -8.12 2.54
CA GLU A 69 -2.80 -8.87 3.70
C GLU A 69 -1.37 -8.44 4.03
N TYR A 70 -0.93 -8.68 5.27
CA TYR A 70 0.49 -8.55 5.60
C TYR A 70 1.27 -9.69 4.94
N GLU A 71 2.39 -9.36 4.29
CA GLU A 71 3.41 -10.33 3.92
C GLU A 71 4.58 -10.16 4.88
N PHE A 72 4.95 -11.25 5.57
CA PHE A 72 6.08 -11.30 6.47
C PHE A 72 7.35 -11.72 5.72
N GLU A 73 8.50 -11.10 6.03
CA GLU A 73 9.77 -11.34 5.32
C GLU A 73 10.19 -12.84 5.34
N ASN A 74 9.86 -13.53 6.43
CA ASN A 74 10.13 -14.96 6.61
C ASN A 74 9.40 -15.83 5.57
N GLU A 75 8.26 -15.38 5.04
CA GLU A 75 7.51 -16.10 4.02
C GLU A 75 8.13 -15.96 2.63
N ARG A 76 8.80 -14.83 2.35
CA ARG A 76 9.55 -14.63 1.10
C ARG A 76 10.76 -15.55 0.99
N ARG A 77 11.49 -15.76 2.09
CA ARG A 77 12.69 -16.61 2.11
C ARG A 77 12.36 -18.08 1.84
N LYS A 78 11.15 -18.53 2.17
CA LYS A 78 10.67 -19.90 1.89
C LYS A 78 10.23 -20.12 0.44
N ARG A 79 10.00 -19.05 -0.32
CA ARG A 79 9.53 -19.10 -1.73
C ARG A 79 10.65 -18.90 -2.75
N LYS A 80 11.88 -18.65 -2.29
CA LYS A 80 13.09 -18.66 -3.11
C LYS A 80 13.80 -20.00 -2.95
#